data_AF-A0A1F6KVD3-F1
#
_entry.id   AF-A0A1F6KVD3-F1
#
_cell.length_a   1.000
_cell.length_b   1.000
_cell.length_c   1.000
_cell.angle_alpha   90.00
_cell.angle_beta   90.00
_cell.angle_gamma   90.00
#
_symmetry.space_group_name_H-M   'P 1'
#
loop_
_entity.id
_entity.type
_entity.pdbx_description
1 polymer ?
#
loop_
_entity_poly.entity_id
_entity_poly.type
_entity_poly.pdbx_seq_one_letter_code
_entity_poly.pdbx_strand_id
1 'polypeptide(L)'
;MKNKNLAILIIGLVVLVGGVALILSSGKKEAPAPIIQVPVEEVVSVMKPEEIGLSLTTSNDNKKVIFEIADTKDISGIDYELSYMSKGDIPRGAIGNIAIKQPGKLVKQEIPLGTCSDVCHYDQDVSNIKLILKVTKTDGTTSQVEKSLTFGQ
;
A
#
# COMPACT_ATOMS: atom_id res chain seq x y z
N MET A 1 -9.67 -71.98 50.79
CA MET A 1 -8.44 -71.88 49.98
C MET A 1 -8.57 -70.75 48.98
N LYS A 2 -7.47 -70.05 48.67
CA LYS A 2 -7.32 -68.71 48.07
C LYS A 2 -7.34 -67.55 49.09
N ASN A 3 -6.11 -67.27 49.54
CA ASN A 3 -5.63 -66.12 50.28
C ASN A 3 -5.94 -64.80 49.55
N LYS A 4 -6.98 -64.08 50.01
CA LYS A 4 -7.36 -62.76 49.48
C LYS A 4 -6.19 -61.75 49.45
N ASN A 5 -5.21 -61.93 50.33
CA ASN A 5 -4.01 -61.09 50.41
C ASN A 5 -3.06 -61.23 49.20
N LEU A 6 -3.06 -62.37 48.49
CA LEU A 6 -2.24 -62.55 47.29
C LEU A 6 -2.86 -61.84 46.08
N ALA A 7 -4.19 -61.81 45.99
CA ALA A 7 -4.90 -61.10 44.92
C ALA A 7 -4.70 -59.58 45.01
N ILE A 8 -4.67 -59.02 46.23
CA ILE A 8 -4.45 -57.58 46.46
C ILE A 8 -3.01 -57.17 46.07
N LEU A 9 -2.03 -58.05 46.30
CA LEU A 9 -0.62 -57.80 45.99
C LEU A 9 -0.36 -57.80 44.46
N ILE A 10 -1.02 -58.70 43.72
CA ILE A 10 -0.93 -58.77 42.26
C ILE A 10 -1.64 -57.57 41.61
N ILE A 11 -2.79 -57.15 42.13
CA ILE A 11 -3.51 -55.96 41.64
C ILE A 11 -2.70 -54.69 41.92
N GLY A 12 -2.09 -54.57 43.11
CA GLY A 12 -1.22 -53.44 43.45
C GLY A 12 0.00 -53.32 42.53
N LEU A 13 0.64 -54.45 42.18
CA LEU A 13 1.80 -54.48 41.28
C LEU A 13 1.43 -54.11 39.84
N VAL A 14 0.29 -54.58 39.34
CA VAL A 14 -0.19 -54.26 37.97
C VAL A 14 -0.56 -52.78 37.85
N VAL A 15 -1.15 -52.17 38.88
CA VAL A 15 -1.45 -50.73 38.90
C VAL A 15 -0.18 -49.87 38.97
N LEU A 16 0.85 -50.33 39.69
CA LEU A 16 2.14 -49.63 39.76
C LEU A 16 2.92 -49.67 38.44
N VAL A 17 2.96 -50.82 37.77
CA VAL A 17 3.68 -50.94 36.48
C VAL A 17 2.89 -50.29 35.33
N GLY A 18 1.56 -50.42 35.32
CA GLY A 18 0.70 -49.76 34.33
C GLY A 18 0.65 -48.24 34.49
N GLY A 19 0.68 -47.73 35.72
CA GLY A 19 0.67 -46.29 36.02
C GLY A 19 1.95 -45.57 35.58
N VAL A 20 3.11 -46.21 35.72
CA VAL A 20 4.41 -45.60 35.33
C VAL A 20 4.58 -45.54 33.81
N ALA A 21 4.07 -46.53 33.07
CA ALA A 21 4.14 -46.54 31.61
C ALA A 21 3.26 -45.45 30.95
N LEU A 22 2.12 -45.10 31.56
CA LEU A 22 1.22 -44.08 31.02
C LEU A 22 1.73 -42.64 31.23
N ILE A 23 2.49 -42.36 32.28
CA ILE A 23 2.97 -41.00 32.59
C ILE A 23 4.17 -40.61 31.69
N LEU A 24 4.97 -41.57 31.23
CA LEU A 24 6.13 -41.32 30.36
C LEU A 24 5.77 -41.16 28.87
N SER A 25 4.53 -41.44 28.47
CA SER A 25 4.05 -41.28 27.08
C SER A 25 3.49 -39.88 26.79
N SER A 26 3.79 -38.88 27.63
CA SER A 26 3.42 -37.48 27.40
C SER A 26 4.27 -36.91 26.26
N GLY A 27 3.88 -37.23 25.02
CA GLY A 27 4.45 -36.69 23.80
C GLY A 27 4.44 -35.17 23.83
N LYS A 28 5.63 -34.57 23.62
CA LYS A 28 5.77 -33.15 23.33
C LYS A 28 4.92 -32.84 22.10
N LYS A 29 3.76 -32.23 22.31
CA LYS A 29 3.03 -31.54 21.26
C LYS A 29 3.83 -30.27 20.95
N GLU A 30 4.68 -30.33 19.93
CA GLU A 30 5.18 -29.10 19.32
C GLU A 30 3.96 -28.29 18.87
N ALA A 31 3.86 -27.07 19.40
CA ALA A 31 2.89 -26.12 18.91
C ALA A 31 3.15 -25.90 17.41
N PRO A 32 2.11 -25.86 16.56
CA PRO A 32 2.30 -25.48 15.16
C PRO A 32 2.96 -24.11 15.12
N ALA A 33 4.06 -23.99 14.37
CA ALA A 33 4.74 -22.71 14.18
C ALA A 33 3.73 -21.67 13.64
N PRO A 34 3.80 -20.41 14.10
CA PRO A 34 2.93 -19.36 13.60
C PRO A 34 3.16 -19.19 12.09
N ILE A 35 2.10 -19.31 11.32
CA ILE A 35 2.12 -19.05 9.88
C ILE A 35 2.32 -17.54 9.73
N ILE A 36 3.53 -17.12 9.38
CA ILE A 36 3.79 -15.72 9.00
C ILE A 36 3.07 -15.50 7.67
N GLN A 37 1.94 -14.78 7.71
CA GLN A 37 1.35 -14.23 6.50
C GLN A 37 2.29 -13.12 6.00
N VAL A 38 3.14 -13.44 5.05
CA VAL A 38 3.91 -12.44 4.31
C VAL A 38 2.88 -11.62 3.52
N PRO A 39 2.83 -10.29 3.69
CA PRO A 39 1.99 -9.45 2.85
C PRO A 39 2.30 -9.74 1.39
N VAL A 40 1.28 -10.05 0.58
CA VAL A 40 1.44 -10.11 -0.87
C VAL A 40 1.84 -8.70 -1.30
N GLU A 41 3.11 -8.51 -1.65
CA GLU A 41 3.56 -7.29 -2.32
C GLU A 41 2.85 -7.25 -3.68
N GLU A 42 1.85 -6.38 -3.80
CA GLU A 42 1.31 -6.00 -5.11
C GLU A 42 2.45 -5.35 -5.90
N VAL A 43 3.00 -6.08 -6.87
CA VAL A 43 4.04 -5.56 -7.77
C VAL A 43 3.38 -4.51 -8.68
N VAL A 44 3.33 -3.25 -8.24
CA VAL A 44 2.87 -2.14 -9.07
C VAL A 44 3.92 -1.92 -10.15
N SER A 45 3.52 -2.15 -11.40
CA SER A 45 4.39 -1.94 -12.57
C SER A 45 4.76 -0.45 -12.66
N VAL A 46 6.05 -0.13 -12.76
CA VAL A 46 6.51 1.26 -12.96
C VAL A 46 6.60 1.55 -14.46
N MET A 47 6.00 2.66 -14.90
CA MET A 47 6.03 3.11 -16.28
C MET A 47 6.64 4.52 -16.39
N LYS A 48 7.17 4.86 -17.57
CA LYS A 48 7.79 6.18 -17.79
C LYS A 48 6.75 7.26 -18.12
N PRO A 49 6.96 8.52 -17.73
CA PRO A 49 6.09 9.64 -18.08
C PRO A 49 5.82 9.77 -19.59
N GLU A 50 6.81 9.49 -20.43
CA GLU A 50 6.71 9.65 -21.88
C GLU A 50 5.71 8.68 -22.51
N GLU A 51 5.46 7.53 -21.88
CA GLU A 51 4.57 6.49 -22.40
C GLU A 51 3.10 6.93 -22.45
N ILE A 52 2.70 7.85 -21.57
CA ILE A 52 1.34 8.43 -21.55
C ILE A 52 1.35 9.92 -21.98
N GLY A 53 2.50 10.42 -22.41
CA GLY A 53 2.70 11.84 -22.70
C GLY A 53 2.45 12.74 -21.49
N LEU A 54 2.91 12.33 -20.30
CA LEU A 54 2.75 13.10 -19.07
C LEU A 54 3.62 14.36 -19.11
N SER A 55 2.98 15.52 -18.99
CA SER A 55 3.63 16.81 -18.75
C SER A 55 3.30 17.33 -17.35
N LEU A 56 4.22 18.09 -16.76
CA LEU A 56 4.07 18.70 -15.45
C LEU A 56 4.68 20.10 -15.50
N THR A 57 3.87 21.11 -15.23
CA THR A 57 4.26 22.53 -15.31
C THR A 57 3.64 23.31 -14.16
N THR A 58 4.09 24.54 -13.93
CA THR A 58 3.44 25.49 -13.02
C THR A 58 2.62 26.51 -13.80
N SER A 59 1.60 27.08 -13.17
CA SER A 59 0.93 28.26 -13.69
C SER A 59 1.87 29.47 -13.72
N ASN A 60 1.57 30.46 -14.57
CA ASN A 60 2.37 31.68 -14.72
C ASN A 60 2.59 32.45 -13.40
N ASP A 61 1.67 32.33 -12.44
CA ASP A 61 1.74 32.95 -11.12
C ASP A 61 2.32 32.03 -10.03
N ASN A 62 2.77 30.82 -10.41
CA ASN A 62 3.31 29.78 -9.54
C ASN A 62 2.36 29.30 -8.43
N LYS A 63 1.05 29.55 -8.56
CA LYS A 63 0.03 29.17 -7.56
C LYS A 63 -0.61 27.82 -7.81
N LYS A 64 -0.33 27.21 -8.97
CA LYS A 64 -0.89 25.92 -9.36
C LYS A 64 0.16 25.05 -10.02
N VAL A 65 0.00 23.76 -9.85
CA VAL A 65 0.66 22.73 -10.67
C VAL A 65 -0.35 22.23 -11.69
N ILE A 66 0.10 22.11 -12.93
CA ILE A 66 -0.71 21.65 -14.05
C ILE A 66 -0.04 20.40 -14.60
N PHE A 67 -0.77 19.28 -14.59
CA PHE A 67 -0.35 18.09 -15.30
C PHE A 67 -1.28 17.79 -16.46
N GLU A 68 -0.70 17.30 -17.55
CA GLU A 68 -1.45 16.88 -18.73
C GLU A 68 -1.03 15.48 -19.16
N ILE A 69 -1.99 14.68 -19.59
CA ILE A 69 -1.78 13.32 -20.10
C ILE A 69 -2.36 13.29 -21.51
N ALA A 70 -1.47 13.16 -22.50
CA ALA A 70 -1.82 13.24 -23.91
C ALA A 70 -2.40 11.94 -24.45
N ASP A 71 -1.91 10.78 -24.00
CA ASP A 71 -2.41 9.48 -24.41
C ASP A 71 -3.22 8.82 -23.29
N THR A 72 -4.53 8.75 -23.49
CA THR A 72 -5.50 8.16 -22.54
C THR A 72 -6.32 7.04 -23.17
N LYS A 73 -5.88 6.49 -24.32
CA LYS A 73 -6.67 5.52 -25.10
C LYS A 73 -6.93 4.22 -24.35
N ASP A 74 -5.95 3.76 -23.58
CA ASP A 74 -5.98 2.52 -22.80
C ASP A 74 -6.14 2.79 -21.30
N ILE A 75 -6.45 4.01 -20.89
CA ILE A 75 -6.58 4.41 -19.47
C ILE A 75 -8.05 4.51 -19.10
N SER A 76 -8.45 3.84 -18.01
CA SER A 76 -9.80 3.90 -17.44
C SER A 76 -9.90 4.89 -16.27
N GLY A 77 -8.81 5.07 -15.51
CA GLY A 77 -8.76 5.98 -14.38
C GLY A 77 -7.35 6.33 -13.96
N ILE A 78 -7.21 7.46 -13.28
CA ILE A 78 -5.96 7.96 -12.73
C ILE A 78 -6.21 8.39 -11.30
N ASP A 79 -5.47 7.81 -10.36
CA ASP A 79 -5.31 8.39 -9.03
C ASP A 79 -4.01 9.18 -9.03
N TYR A 80 -4.04 10.39 -8.46
CA TYR A 80 -2.85 11.23 -8.37
C TYR A 80 -2.55 11.60 -6.92
N GLU A 81 -1.27 11.71 -6.64
CA GLU A 81 -0.71 12.27 -5.40
C GLU A 81 0.32 13.32 -5.78
N LEU A 82 0.05 14.56 -5.41
CA LEU A 82 0.98 15.67 -5.48
C LEU A 82 1.57 15.89 -4.08
N SER A 83 2.89 16.00 -3.99
CA SER A 83 3.60 16.41 -2.78
C SER A 83 4.57 17.54 -3.09
N TYR A 84 4.77 18.44 -2.13
CA TYR A 84 5.70 19.57 -2.23
C TYR A 84 6.08 20.09 -0.84
N MET A 85 7.12 20.92 -0.80
CA MET A 85 7.49 21.69 0.39
C MET A 85 7.01 23.13 0.25
N SER A 86 6.52 23.70 1.33
CA SER A 86 6.19 25.12 1.45
C SER A 86 7.16 25.83 2.41
N LYS A 87 7.05 27.15 2.54
CA LYS A 87 7.85 27.99 3.42
C LYS A 87 8.08 27.36 4.81
N GLY A 88 9.36 27.28 5.19
CA GLY A 88 9.79 26.62 6.43
C GLY A 88 9.87 25.10 6.32
N ASP A 89 10.02 24.56 5.10
CA ASP A 89 10.15 23.14 4.80
C ASP A 89 8.94 22.31 5.27
N ILE A 90 7.75 22.91 5.23
CA ILE A 90 6.51 22.25 5.67
C ILE A 90 5.99 21.39 4.52
N PRO A 91 5.85 20.06 4.70
CA PRO A 91 5.33 19.16 3.67
C PRO A 91 3.84 19.41 3.46
N ARG A 92 3.45 19.48 2.18
CA ARG A 92 2.07 19.70 1.73
C ARG A 92 1.79 18.81 0.53
N GLY A 93 0.52 18.66 0.19
CA GLY A 93 0.12 17.83 -0.93
C GLY A 93 -1.37 17.85 -1.22
N ALA A 94 -1.73 17.15 -2.28
CA ALA A 94 -3.10 16.96 -2.71
C ALA A 94 -3.24 15.58 -3.37
N ILE A 95 -4.35 14.91 -3.09
CA ILE A 95 -4.71 13.65 -3.72
C ILE A 95 -6.01 13.81 -4.49
N GLY A 96 -6.20 13.02 -5.54
CA GLY A 96 -7.47 12.98 -6.23
C GLY A 96 -7.57 11.84 -7.24
N ASN A 97 -8.74 11.74 -7.84
CA ASN A 97 -9.08 10.70 -8.81
C ASN A 97 -9.69 11.35 -10.06
N ILE A 98 -9.35 10.80 -11.23
CA ILE A 98 -9.89 11.20 -12.53
C ILE A 98 -10.37 9.95 -13.24
N ALA A 99 -11.68 9.85 -13.47
CA ALA A 99 -12.26 8.81 -14.32
C ALA A 99 -12.22 9.22 -15.80
N ILE A 100 -11.66 8.36 -16.66
CA ILE A 100 -11.58 8.62 -18.10
C ILE A 100 -12.89 8.23 -18.77
N LYS A 101 -13.75 9.22 -19.00
CA LYS A 101 -15.05 9.01 -19.68
C LYS A 101 -14.94 8.98 -21.20
N GLN A 102 -13.88 9.57 -21.76
CA GLN A 102 -13.68 9.72 -23.20
C GLN A 102 -12.23 9.33 -23.54
N PRO A 103 -11.99 8.05 -23.89
CA PRO A 103 -10.64 7.57 -24.19
C PRO A 103 -9.97 8.32 -25.34
N GLY A 104 -8.66 8.53 -25.22
CA GLY A 104 -7.83 9.18 -26.24
C GLY A 104 -7.94 10.70 -26.30
N LYS A 105 -8.61 11.34 -25.34
CA LYS A 105 -8.60 12.79 -25.17
C LYS A 105 -7.55 13.23 -24.16
N LEU A 106 -7.00 14.41 -24.40
CA LEU A 106 -6.12 15.10 -23.45
C LEU A 106 -6.85 15.26 -22.11
N VAL A 107 -6.22 14.79 -21.04
CA VAL A 107 -6.63 15.07 -19.67
C VAL A 107 -5.73 16.16 -19.12
N LYS A 108 -6.33 17.21 -18.58
CA LYS A 108 -5.63 18.31 -17.93
C LYS A 108 -6.19 18.48 -16.53
N GLN A 109 -5.31 18.55 -15.54
CA GLN A 109 -5.68 18.80 -14.15
C GLN A 109 -4.86 19.95 -13.58
N GLU A 110 -5.55 20.89 -12.93
CA GLU A 110 -4.94 22.01 -12.22
C GLU A 110 -5.09 21.81 -10.73
N ILE A 111 -3.97 21.76 -10.01
CA ILE A 111 -3.94 21.57 -8.57
C ILE A 111 -3.44 22.87 -7.92
N PRO A 112 -4.24 23.54 -7.07
CA PRO A 112 -3.78 24.71 -6.34
C PRO A 112 -2.71 24.32 -5.31
N LEU A 113 -1.63 25.11 -5.26
CA LEU A 113 -0.59 25.02 -4.25
C LEU A 113 -1.00 25.84 -3.03
N GLY A 114 -1.86 25.24 -2.20
CA GLY A 114 -2.36 25.87 -0.99
C GLY A 114 -3.64 25.23 -0.50
N THR A 115 -4.39 25.97 0.30
CA THR A 115 -5.68 25.52 0.84
C THR A 115 -6.78 26.42 0.30
N CYS A 116 -7.74 25.81 -0.38
CA CYS A 116 -8.93 26.49 -0.89
C CYS A 116 -10.15 26.06 -0.06
N SER A 117 -10.62 26.96 0.79
CA SER A 117 -11.95 26.86 1.41
C SER A 117 -12.86 27.88 0.72
N ASP A 118 -13.30 28.95 1.41
CA ASP A 118 -14.05 30.04 0.78
C ASP A 118 -13.15 30.93 -0.09
N VAL A 119 -11.89 31.07 0.31
CA VAL A 119 -10.83 31.78 -0.42
C VAL A 119 -9.58 30.90 -0.45
N CYS A 120 -8.88 30.89 -1.58
CA CYS A 120 -7.61 30.16 -1.69
C CYS A 120 -6.48 30.92 -1.00
N HIS A 121 -5.90 30.30 0.02
CA HIS A 121 -4.66 30.71 0.65
C HIS A 121 -3.52 29.91 0.04
N TYR A 122 -2.70 30.58 -0.79
CA TYR A 122 -1.59 29.97 -1.50
C TYR A 122 -0.34 29.89 -0.64
N ASP A 123 0.38 28.79 -0.78
CA ASP A 123 1.63 28.58 -0.06
C ASP A 123 2.77 29.38 -0.69
N GLN A 124 3.68 29.86 0.16
CA GLN A 124 4.89 30.58 -0.23
C GLN A 124 6.09 29.63 -0.32
N ASP A 125 7.14 30.05 -1.03
CA ASP A 125 8.43 29.35 -1.15
C ASP A 125 8.28 27.87 -1.51
N VAL A 126 7.37 27.58 -2.45
CA VAL A 126 7.09 26.20 -2.86
C VAL A 126 8.31 25.59 -3.54
N SER A 127 8.64 24.35 -3.18
CA SER A 127 9.76 23.61 -3.76
C SER A 127 9.51 22.09 -3.74
N ASN A 128 10.40 21.32 -4.36
CA ASN A 128 10.38 19.85 -4.37
C ASN A 128 9.02 19.26 -4.80
N ILE A 129 8.45 19.77 -5.90
CA ILE A 129 7.17 19.28 -6.41
C ILE A 129 7.38 17.88 -6.99
N LYS A 130 6.66 16.90 -6.46
CA LYS A 130 6.62 15.52 -6.94
C LYS A 130 5.17 15.11 -7.20
N LEU A 131 4.89 14.64 -8.41
CA LEU A 131 3.64 14.04 -8.82
C LEU A 131 3.84 12.53 -8.98
N ILE A 132 2.97 11.76 -8.34
CA ILE A 132 2.84 10.32 -8.52
C ILE A 132 1.45 10.05 -9.08
N LEU A 133 1.38 9.27 -10.14
CA LEU A 133 0.13 8.81 -10.73
C LEU A 133 0.05 7.29 -10.61
N LYS A 134 -1.08 6.78 -10.12
CA LYS A 134 -1.50 5.40 -10.31
C LYS A 134 -2.47 5.36 -11.49
N VAL A 135 -1.99 4.85 -12.61
CA VAL A 135 -2.74 4.70 -13.86
C VAL A 135 -3.42 3.35 -13.84
N THR A 136 -4.75 3.33 -13.94
CA THR A 136 -5.53 2.11 -14.14
C THR A 136 -5.87 2.00 -15.62
N LYS A 137 -5.45 0.90 -16.25
CA LYS A 137 -5.73 0.63 -17.66
C LYS A 137 -7.13 0.06 -17.86
N THR A 138 -7.60 0.01 -19.11
CA THR A 138 -8.90 -0.59 -19.46
C THR A 138 -8.92 -2.11 -19.27
N ASP A 139 -7.77 -2.77 -19.25
CA ASP A 139 -7.63 -4.21 -18.96
C ASP A 139 -7.61 -4.52 -17.45
N GLY A 140 -7.68 -3.50 -16.60
CA GLY A 140 -7.66 -3.62 -15.14
C GLY A 140 -6.26 -3.64 -14.51
N THR A 141 -5.19 -3.59 -15.31
CA THR A 141 -3.83 -3.50 -14.78
C THR A 141 -3.56 -2.09 -14.24
N THR A 142 -2.69 -1.99 -13.25
CA THR A 142 -2.29 -0.70 -12.65
C THR A 142 -0.79 -0.49 -12.77
N SER A 143 -0.41 0.72 -13.18
CA SER A 143 0.99 1.15 -13.25
C SER A 143 1.20 2.47 -12.54
N GLN A 144 2.40 2.68 -12.02
CA GLN A 144 2.81 3.93 -11.38
C GLN A 144 3.70 4.76 -12.31
N VAL A 145 3.41 6.05 -12.40
CA VAL A 145 4.23 7.05 -13.09
C VAL A 145 4.67 8.09 -12.07
N GLU A 146 5.92 8.53 -12.12
CA GLU A 146 6.39 9.64 -11.29
C GLU A 146 7.00 10.74 -12.14
N LYS A 147 6.73 12.00 -11.79
CA LYS A 147 7.36 13.17 -12.39
C LYS A 147 7.59 14.25 -11.35
N SER A 148 8.78 14.82 -11.35
CA SER A 148 9.14 15.93 -10.45
C SER A 148 9.34 17.20 -11.25
N LEU A 149 9.09 18.33 -10.58
CA LEU A 149 9.32 19.67 -11.12
C LEU A 149 10.10 20.50 -10.09
N THR A 150 11.11 21.20 -10.57
CA THR A 150 11.82 22.22 -9.80
C THR A 150 11.44 23.58 -10.37
N PHE A 151 11.14 24.56 -9.52
CA PHE A 151 10.91 25.93 -10.01
C PHE A 151 12.20 26.47 -10.66
N GLY A 152 12.10 26.97 -11.89
CA GLY A 152 13.20 27.64 -12.58
C GLY A 152 13.92 26.84 -13.69
N GLN A 153 13.22 25.99 -14.43
CA GLN A 153 13.68 25.50 -15.75
C GLN A 153 12.82 26.04 -16.88
#